data_AF-A0A526XNA7-F1
#
_entry.id   AF-A0A526XNA7-F1
#
_cell.length_a   1.000
_cell.length_b   1.000
_cell.length_c   1.000
_cell.angle_alpha   90.00
_cell.angle_beta   90.00
_cell.angle_gamma   90.00
#
_symmetry.space_group_name_H-M   'P 1'
#
loop_
_entity.id
_entity.type
_entity.pdbx_description
1 polymer ?
#
loop_
_entity_poly.entity_id
_entity_poly.type
_entity_poly.pdbx_seq_one_letter_code
_entity_poly.pdbx_strand_id
1 'polypeptide(L)'
;MPTLGVVLAGGLARRMGGGDKSMRRIDGLTILERVLERLSPQCDGLLLNANGDPARFDRFRLPVVADPVENYPGPLAGVLAGLDWT
;
A
#
# COMPACT_ATOMS: atom_id res chain seq x y z
N MET A 1 -3.15 8.13 21.54
CA MET A 1 -3.71 8.42 20.21
C MET A 1 -3.62 7.15 19.39
N PRO A 2 -4.63 6.79 18.60
CA PRO A 2 -4.54 5.63 17.73
C PRO A 2 -3.40 5.80 16.73
N THR A 3 -2.60 4.76 16.52
CA THR A 3 -1.51 4.73 15.54
C THR A 3 -2.00 4.02 14.29
N LEU A 4 -2.17 4.78 13.21
CA LEU A 4 -2.51 4.23 11.89
C LEU A 4 -1.25 3.83 11.14
N GLY A 5 -1.33 2.72 10.41
CA GLY A 5 -0.27 2.26 9.51
C GLY A 5 -0.65 2.48 8.05
N VAL A 6 0.26 3.04 7.26
CA VAL A 6 0.11 3.15 5.80
C VAL A 6 1.13 2.25 5.10
N VAL A 7 0.64 1.34 4.26
CA VAL A 7 1.49 0.48 3.41
C VAL A 7 1.59 1.12 2.04
N LEU A 8 2.81 1.54 1.68
CA LEU A 8 3.11 2.07 0.34
C LEU A 8 3.16 0.91 -0.67
N ALA A 9 2.02 0.59 -1.26
CA ALA A 9 1.82 -0.50 -2.22
C ALA A 9 1.88 -0.02 -3.69
N GLY A 10 2.09 1.27 -3.92
CA GLY A 10 2.29 1.87 -5.22
C GLY A 10 3.70 1.70 -5.80
N GLY A 11 3.92 2.32 -6.97
CA GLY A 11 5.19 2.34 -7.67
C GLY A 11 5.26 1.41 -8.87
N LEU A 12 6.27 1.63 -9.71
CA LEU A 12 6.34 1.06 -11.07
C LEU A 12 7.01 -0.31 -11.15
N ALA A 13 7.55 -0.83 -10.04
CA ALA A 13 8.26 -2.11 -9.98
C ALA A 13 9.32 -2.33 -11.08
N ARG A 14 9.95 -1.25 -11.59
CA ARG A 14 10.83 -1.29 -12.78
C ARG A 14 11.97 -2.31 -12.68
N ARG A 15 12.59 -2.41 -11.50
CA ARG A 15 13.69 -3.37 -11.25
C ARG A 15 13.23 -4.83 -11.11
N MET A 16 11.93 -5.07 -10.98
CA MET A 16 11.32 -6.40 -10.88
C MET A 16 10.61 -6.81 -12.19
N GLY A 17 10.90 -6.13 -13.30
CA GLY A 17 10.27 -6.40 -14.59
C GLY A 17 8.86 -5.81 -14.73
N GLY A 18 8.49 -4.84 -13.88
CA GLY A 18 7.17 -4.21 -13.90
C GLY A 18 6.08 -5.02 -13.18
N GLY A 19 4.83 -4.62 -13.39
CA GLY A 19 3.65 -5.21 -12.76
C GLY A 19 3.46 -4.80 -11.29
N ASP A 20 2.51 -5.46 -10.62
CA ASP A 20 2.19 -5.16 -9.22
C ASP A 20 3.12 -5.93 -8.26
N LYS A 21 4.16 -5.23 -7.77
CA LYS A 21 5.12 -5.80 -6.80
C LYS A 21 4.41 -6.31 -5.54
N SER A 22 3.44 -5.55 -5.03
CA SER A 22 2.77 -5.87 -3.77
C SER A 22 2.03 -7.21 -3.86
N MET A 23 1.54 -7.55 -5.05
CA MET A 23 0.80 -8.78 -5.33
C MET A 23 1.68 -9.97 -5.78
N ARG A 24 3.00 -9.79 -5.91
CA ARG A 24 3.91 -10.91 -6.22
C ARG A 24 3.95 -11.90 -5.07
N ARG A 25 3.84 -13.19 -5.38
CA ARG A 25 3.88 -14.29 -4.42
C ARG A 25 5.30 -14.79 -4.21
N ILE A 26 5.66 -14.98 -2.95
CA ILE A 26 6.87 -15.66 -2.50
C ILE A 26 6.38 -16.73 -1.53
N ASP A 27 6.63 -18.00 -1.83
CA ASP A 27 6.18 -19.13 -1.00
C ASP A 27 4.69 -19.07 -0.66
N GLY A 28 3.84 -19.03 -1.70
CA GLY A 28 2.38 -19.04 -1.59
C GLY A 28 1.72 -17.70 -1.22
N LEU A 29 2.41 -16.83 -0.46
CA LEU A 29 1.90 -15.55 0.03
C LEU A 29 2.43 -14.36 -0.77
N THR A 30 1.57 -13.38 -1.01
CA THR A 30 1.94 -12.09 -1.58
C THR A 30 2.83 -11.28 -0.63
N ILE A 31 3.68 -10.42 -1.19
CA ILE A 31 4.47 -9.46 -0.40
C ILE A 31 3.54 -8.61 0.48
N LEU A 32 2.38 -8.21 -0.04
CA LEU A 32 1.41 -7.42 0.70
C LEU A 32 0.80 -8.19 1.88
N GLU A 33 0.38 -9.45 1.70
CA GLU A 33 -0.13 -10.29 2.81
C GLU A 33 0.87 -10.35 3.97
N ARG A 34 2.16 -10.54 3.65
CA ARG A 34 3.23 -10.59 4.65
C ARG A 34 3.40 -9.27 5.40
N VAL A 35 3.30 -8.13 4.71
CA VAL A 35 3.40 -6.81 5.36
C VAL A 35 2.19 -6.57 6.26
N LEU A 36 0.98 -6.87 5.79
CA LEU A 36 -0.26 -6.69 6.55
C LEU A 36 -0.29 -7.56 7.80
N GLU A 37 0.09 -8.83 7.70
CA GLU A 37 0.17 -9.75 8.84
C GLU A 37 1.10 -9.22 9.94
N ARG A 38 2.22 -8.60 9.55
CA ARG A 38 3.20 -8.04 10.49
C ARG A 38 2.75 -6.72 11.10
N LEU A 39 2.11 -5.84 10.33
CA LEU A 39 1.72 -4.50 10.80
C LEU A 39 0.39 -4.48 11.58
N SER A 40 -0.55 -5.36 11.23
CA SER A 40 -1.89 -5.40 11.85
C SER A 40 -1.87 -5.40 13.38
N PRO A 41 -1.06 -6.21 14.10
CA PRO A 41 -1.03 -6.17 15.56
C PRO A 41 -0.36 -4.93 16.18
N GLN A 42 0.26 -4.07 15.38
CA GLN A 42 1.02 -2.88 15.83
C GLN A 42 0.30 -1.56 15.56
N CYS A 43 -0.81 -1.59 14.81
CA CYS A 43 -1.55 -0.41 14.40
C CYS A 43 -3.03 -0.58 14.73
N ASP A 44 -3.69 0.52 15.10
CA ASP A 44 -5.14 0.54 15.36
C ASP A 44 -5.96 0.45 14.07
N GLY A 45 -5.33 0.72 12.92
CA GLY A 45 -5.92 0.60 11.58
C GLY A 45 -4.85 0.63 10.51
N LEU A 46 -5.15 0.06 9.34
CA LEU A 46 -4.23 -0.01 8.21
C LEU A 46 -4.84 0.56 6.93
N LEU A 47 -3.96 1.14 6.11
CA LEU A 47 -4.25 1.77 4.83
C LEU A 47 -3.32 1.23 3.76
N LEU A 48 -3.81 1.17 2.53
CA LEU A 48 -2.97 0.97 1.35
C LEU A 48 -2.83 2.29 0.60
N ASN A 49 -1.61 2.75 0.39
CA ASN A 49 -1.36 3.80 -0.60
C ASN A 49 -1.00 3.14 -1.94
N ALA A 50 -1.83 3.37 -2.95
CA ALA A 50 -1.62 2.85 -4.29
C ALA A 50 -2.37 3.64 -5.35
N ASN A 51 -1.74 3.81 -6.51
CA ASN A 51 -2.37 4.40 -7.69
C ASN A 51 -2.91 3.32 -8.64
N GLY A 52 -3.79 3.72 -9.56
CA GLY A 52 -4.47 2.82 -10.51
C GLY A 52 -5.76 2.22 -9.93
N ASP A 53 -6.20 1.09 -10.48
CA ASP A 53 -7.43 0.42 -10.04
C ASP A 53 -7.31 -0.09 -8.59
N PRO A 54 -8.13 0.41 -7.64
CA PRO A 54 -8.12 -0.04 -6.25
C PRO A 54 -8.77 -1.42 -6.07
N ALA A 55 -9.63 -1.86 -6.99
CA ALA A 55 -10.37 -3.12 -6.86
C ALA A 55 -9.44 -4.35 -6.76
N ARG A 56 -8.20 -4.23 -7.25
CA ARG A 56 -7.16 -5.26 -7.09
C ARG A 56 -6.83 -5.60 -5.63
N PHE A 57 -7.20 -4.72 -4.70
CA PHE A 57 -6.99 -4.90 -3.27
C PHE A 57 -8.25 -5.27 -2.48
N ASP A 58 -9.41 -5.44 -3.12
CA ASP A 58 -10.70 -5.66 -2.43
C ASP A 58 -10.67 -6.82 -1.42
N ARG A 59 -9.91 -7.87 -1.74
CA ARG A 59 -9.75 -9.04 -0.86
C ARG A 59 -9.17 -8.70 0.52
N PHE A 60 -8.43 -7.59 0.63
CA PHE A 60 -7.82 -7.14 1.88
C PHE A 60 -8.78 -6.33 2.76
N ARG A 61 -9.88 -5.82 2.19
CA ARG A 61 -10.88 -5.00 2.89
C ARG A 61 -10.25 -3.82 3.65
N LEU A 62 -9.24 -3.21 3.05
CA LEU A 62 -8.56 -2.02 3.57
C LEU A 62 -8.90 -0.80 2.71
N PRO A 63 -8.96 0.40 3.30
CA PRO A 63 -9.00 1.64 2.53
C PRO A 63 -7.79 1.73 1.60
N VAL A 64 -8.04 2.11 0.34
CA VAL A 64 -7.00 2.38 -0.66
C VAL A 64 -7.01 3.88 -0.97
N VAL A 65 -5.88 4.54 -0.76
CA VAL A 65 -5.71 5.98 -0.96
C VAL A 65 -4.68 6.20 -2.07
N ALA A 66 -5.01 7.04 -3.05
CA ALA A 66 -4.09 7.42 -4.12
C ALA A 66 -3.13 8.52 -3.66
N ASP A 67 -2.04 8.73 -4.40
CA ASP A 67 -1.17 9.88 -4.17
C ASP A 67 -1.96 11.19 -4.44
N PRO A 68 -1.79 12.24 -3.61
CA PRO A 68 -2.45 13.54 -3.82
C PRO A 68 -1.80 14.36 -4.95
N VAL A 69 -0.63 13.92 -5.45
CA VAL A 69 0.17 14.63 -6.47
C VAL A 69 0.42 13.70 -7.66
N GLU A 70 0.21 14.23 -8.86
CA GLU A 70 0.39 13.49 -10.12
C GLU A 70 1.86 13.13 -10.41
N ASN A 71 2.07 12.30 -11.45
CA ASN A 71 3.38 11.95 -12.01
C ASN A 71 4.33 11.13 -11.12
N TYR A 72 3.80 10.42 -10.12
CA TYR A 72 4.58 9.49 -9.27
C TYR A 72 5.82 10.16 -8.64
N PRO A 73 5.64 11.20 -7.80
CA PRO A 73 6.75 11.96 -7.22
C PRO A 73 7.63 11.15 -6.28
N GLY A 74 7.27 9.88 -6.01
CA GLY A 74 8.02 8.94 -5.20
C GLY A 74 7.32 8.68 -3.86
N PRO A 75 8.00 7.98 -2.93
CA PRO A 75 7.39 7.44 -1.72
C PRO A 75 6.85 8.51 -0.75
N LEU A 76 7.35 9.75 -0.82
CA LEU A 76 6.89 10.82 0.05
C LEU A 76 5.45 11.27 -0.23
N ALA A 77 4.94 11.14 -1.46
CA ALA A 77 3.53 11.40 -1.73
C ALA A 77 2.61 10.39 -1.05
N GLY A 78 3.02 9.13 -0.97
CA GLY A 78 2.28 8.11 -0.24
C GLY A 78 2.30 8.33 1.28
N VAL A 79 3.41 8.87 1.82
CA VAL A 79 3.46 9.30 3.23
C VAL A 79 2.49 10.45 3.46
N LEU A 80 2.49 11.47 2.59
CA LEU A 80 1.54 12.59 2.66
C LEU A 80 0.08 12.11 2.59
N ALA A 81 -0.24 11.18 1.67
CA ALA A 81 -1.56 10.58 1.57
C ALA A 81 -2.03 9.94 2.88
N GLY A 82 -1.12 9.30 3.63
CA GLY A 82 -1.42 8.73 4.94
C GLY A 82 -1.60 9.78 6.05
N LEU A 83 -0.88 10.90 5.98
CA LEU A 83 -1.00 12.00 6.93
C LEU A 83 -2.29 12.81 6.74
N ASP A 84 -2.74 12.95 5.49
CA ASP A 84 -3.97 13.68 5.13
C ASP A 84 -5.24 12.82 5.25
N TRP A 85 -5.12 11.54 5.62
CA TRP A 85 -6.27 10.63 5.74
C TRP A 85 -7.07 10.86 7.02
N THR A 86 -8.38 11.10 6.87
CA THR A 86 -9.34 11.39 7.97
C THR A 86 -10.52 10.45 7.96
#